data_AF-A0AA39PJT5-F1
#
_entry.id   AF-A0AA39PJT5-F1
#
_cell.length_a   1.000
_cell.length_b   1.000
_cell.length_c   1.000
_cell.angle_alpha   90.00
_cell.angle_beta   90.00
_cell.angle_gamma   90.00
#
_symmetry.space_group_name_H-M   'P 1'
#
loop_
_entity.id
_entity.type
_entity.pdbx_description
1 polymer ?
#
loop_
_entity_poly.entity_id
_entity_poly.type
_entity_poly.pdbx_seq_one_letter_code
_entity_poly.pdbx_strand_id
1 'polypeptide(L)'
;MDKFYDIARAFNSVQKHAKESMNMNPYHMSRIITDQEGKQMSDVSLQKDTDDSVWQLVKGNGDNAEELVFSCTGVMCKANLPLIVRAPRWDKALMLLQSITVTGLGCTSFDDVIAMLQEMKLTAERVFKHGTLDKWTPSMYQGFPMLTLSNQYFQIVKEGAQHEAIPFSDDVDPAGILQHLGKRDMVHSEDNVVQYFKAQTDDEGKCRFQQARPQLFRIRDVVEAQCSVITFKAKGIKH
;
A
#
# COMPACT_ATOMS: atom_id res chain seq x y z
N MET A 1 -8.47 -6.99 19.50
CA MET A 1 -8.36 -8.43 19.24
C MET A 1 -9.11 -9.18 20.33
N ASP A 2 -9.55 -10.42 20.08
CA ASP A 2 -10.21 -11.21 21.12
C ASP A 2 -9.17 -11.86 22.07
N LYS A 3 -9.64 -12.35 23.23
CA LYS A 3 -8.83 -12.95 24.30
C LYS A 3 -7.99 -14.17 23.88
N PHE A 4 -8.31 -14.82 22.77
CA PHE A 4 -7.64 -16.01 22.25
C PHE A 4 -6.55 -15.72 21.22
N TYR A 5 -6.34 -14.46 20.83
CA TYR A 5 -5.23 -14.13 19.93
C TYR A 5 -3.92 -14.01 20.70
N ASP A 6 -2.93 -14.79 20.29
CA ASP A 6 -1.58 -14.76 20.86
C ASP A 6 -0.80 -13.56 20.33
N ILE A 7 -0.98 -12.41 21.00
CA ILE A 7 -0.31 -11.15 20.68
C ILE A 7 1.21 -11.30 20.76
N ALA A 8 1.73 -12.06 21.73
CA ALA A 8 3.17 -12.23 21.92
C ALA A 8 3.80 -13.02 20.77
N ARG A 9 3.15 -14.10 20.32
CA ARG A 9 3.59 -14.83 19.13
C ARG A 9 3.53 -13.97 17.88
N ALA A 10 2.44 -13.21 17.69
CA ALA A 10 2.29 -12.33 16.53
C ALA A 10 3.36 -11.23 16.50
N PHE A 11 3.63 -10.59 17.64
CA PHE A 11 4.72 -9.64 17.81
C PHE A 11 6.06 -10.25 17.39
N ASN A 12 6.39 -11.44 17.90
CA ASN A 12 7.64 -12.12 17.56
C ASN A 12 7.72 -12.46 16.06
N SER A 13 6.61 -12.89 15.45
CA SER A 13 6.52 -13.15 14.02
C SER A 13 6.72 -11.89 13.17
N VAL A 14 6.09 -10.76 13.53
CA VAL A 14 6.29 -9.47 12.84
C VAL A 14 7.75 -9.04 12.94
N GLN A 15 8.33 -9.06 14.15
CA GLN A 15 9.73 -8.66 14.35
C GLN A 15 10.69 -9.55 13.55
N LYS A 16 10.44 -10.87 13.52
CA LYS A 16 11.25 -11.83 12.76
C LYS A 16 11.14 -11.57 11.26
N HIS A 17 9.94 -11.53 10.70
CA HIS A 17 9.74 -11.37 9.26
C HIS A 17 10.16 -9.98 8.76
N ALA A 18 9.97 -8.93 9.56
CA ALA A 18 10.52 -7.62 9.26
C ALA A 18 12.05 -7.69 9.16
N LYS A 19 12.74 -8.37 10.08
CA LYS A 19 14.21 -8.53 10.01
C LYS A 19 14.66 -9.32 8.79
N GLU A 20 13.98 -10.42 8.48
CA GLU A 20 14.26 -11.22 7.28
C GLU A 20 14.08 -10.40 6.00
N SER A 21 12.98 -9.65 5.91
CA SER A 21 12.68 -8.76 4.78
C SER A 21 13.70 -7.63 4.67
N MET A 22 14.06 -7.00 5.79
CA MET A 22 15.11 -5.97 5.80
C MET A 22 16.42 -6.50 5.21
N ASN A 23 16.83 -7.74 5.49
CA ASN A 23 18.07 -8.28 4.93
C ASN A 23 18.00 -8.48 3.40
N MET A 24 16.81 -8.75 2.86
CA MET A 24 16.61 -9.07 1.45
C MET A 24 16.17 -7.86 0.60
N ASN A 25 15.50 -6.89 1.22
CA ASN A 25 14.87 -5.75 0.55
C ASN A 25 15.43 -4.43 1.11
N PRO A 26 16.22 -3.67 0.32
CA PRO A 26 16.75 -2.38 0.75
C PRO A 26 15.66 -1.31 0.96
N TYR A 27 14.47 -1.50 0.38
CA TYR A 27 13.34 -0.58 0.47
C TYR A 27 12.30 -0.97 1.53
N HIS A 28 12.64 -1.92 2.42
CA HIS A 28 11.81 -2.15 3.60
C HIS A 28 11.81 -0.92 4.50
N MET A 29 10.64 -0.38 4.80
CA MET A 29 10.48 0.94 5.44
C MET A 29 11.19 1.03 6.79
N SER A 30 11.31 -0.09 7.52
CA SER A 30 12.03 -0.16 8.80
C SER A 30 13.56 -0.01 8.68
N ARG A 31 14.17 -0.13 7.49
CA ARG A 31 15.63 0.04 7.33
C ARG A 31 16.04 1.51 7.34
N ILE A 32 15.17 2.37 6.80
CA ILE A 32 15.59 3.66 6.24
C ILE A 32 15.99 4.67 7.33
N ILE A 33 15.71 4.36 8.61
CA ILE A 33 16.12 5.17 9.76
C ILE A 33 17.49 4.76 10.33
N THR A 34 18.06 3.63 9.90
CA THR A 34 19.24 3.02 10.57
C THR A 34 20.58 3.17 9.85
N ASP A 35 20.67 3.87 8.72
CA ASP A 35 21.99 4.19 8.18
C ASP A 35 22.66 5.22 9.11
N GLN A 36 23.61 4.70 9.91
CA GLN A 36 24.46 5.43 10.85
C GLN A 36 25.32 6.53 10.20
N GLU A 37 25.19 6.74 8.89
CA GLU A 37 25.84 7.81 8.13
C GLU A 37 24.92 9.00 7.81
N GLY A 38 23.64 8.96 8.19
CA GLY A 38 22.72 10.05 7.87
C GLY A 38 22.60 10.29 6.35
N LYS A 39 22.87 9.25 5.54
CA LYS A 39 22.56 9.24 4.12
C LYS A 39 21.05 9.18 4.00
N GLN A 40 20.47 10.38 4.11
CA GLN A 40 19.13 10.70 3.67
C GLN A 40 18.90 10.03 2.32
N MET A 41 17.64 9.72 2.01
CA MET A 41 17.17 9.42 0.67
C MET A 41 17.52 10.58 -0.31
N SER A 42 18.81 10.83 -0.58
CA SER A 42 19.34 11.99 -1.32
C SER A 42 18.95 11.94 -2.78
N ASP A 43 18.65 10.73 -3.26
CA ASP A 43 18.28 10.45 -4.64
C ASP A 43 16.78 10.17 -4.77
N VAL A 44 15.99 10.48 -3.74
CA VAL A 44 14.52 10.37 -3.78
C VAL A 44 13.92 11.74 -3.93
N SER A 45 13.07 11.89 -4.94
CA SER A 45 12.36 13.14 -5.21
C SER A 45 10.88 12.88 -5.45
N LEU A 46 10.07 13.91 -5.29
CA LEU A 46 8.68 13.89 -5.73
C LEU A 46 8.64 14.33 -7.19
N GLN A 47 8.23 13.43 -8.06
CA GLN A 47 7.98 13.75 -9.45
C GLN A 47 6.49 13.84 -9.69
N LYS A 48 6.09 14.86 -10.45
CA LYS A 48 4.71 14.99 -10.90
C LYS A 48 4.47 13.93 -11.98
N ASP A 49 3.44 13.13 -11.80
CA ASP A 49 3.02 12.17 -12.81
C ASP A 49 2.41 12.92 -14.02
N THR A 50 2.25 12.20 -15.13
CA THR A 50 1.50 12.62 -16.32
C THR A 50 0.08 13.10 -16.00
N ASP A 51 -0.50 12.67 -14.87
CA ASP A 51 -1.66 13.34 -14.32
C ASP A 51 -1.30 14.58 -13.48
N ASP A 52 -1.85 15.73 -13.87
CA ASP A 52 -1.60 17.06 -13.28
C ASP A 52 -1.92 17.19 -11.78
N SER A 53 -2.43 16.12 -11.17
CA SER A 53 -2.95 16.08 -9.81
C SER A 53 -2.26 15.06 -8.90
N VAL A 54 -1.31 14.27 -9.39
CA VAL A 54 -0.62 13.21 -8.63
C VAL A 54 0.89 13.42 -8.66
N TRP A 55 1.52 13.22 -7.51
CA TRP A 55 2.97 13.22 -7.32
C TRP A 55 3.37 11.90 -6.69
N GLN A 56 4.42 11.29 -7.22
CA GLN A 56 4.93 10.00 -6.75
C GLN A 56 6.38 10.14 -6.29
N LEU A 57 6.77 9.31 -5.32
CA LEU A 57 8.17 9.21 -4.93
C LEU A 57 8.93 8.36 -5.96
N VAL A 58 9.98 8.94 -6.52
CA VAL A 58 10.84 8.29 -7.50
C VAL A 58 12.29 8.29 -7.05
N LYS A 59 13.05 7.31 -7.52
CA LYS A 59 14.50 7.26 -7.36
C LYS A 59 15.19 7.70 -8.65
N GLY A 60 16.19 8.56 -8.54
CA GLY A 60 16.97 9.05 -9.66
C GLY A 60 16.50 10.42 -10.18
N ASN A 61 17.02 10.83 -11.34
CA ASN A 61 16.80 12.16 -11.92
C ASN A 61 16.33 12.06 -13.37
N GLY A 62 15.35 12.88 -13.75
CA GLY A 62 14.91 13.05 -15.14
C GLY A 62 14.13 11.86 -15.68
N ASP A 63 14.37 11.50 -16.94
CA ASP A 63 13.60 10.48 -17.67
C ASP A 63 13.88 9.03 -17.23
N ASN A 64 14.93 8.81 -16.44
CA ASN A 64 15.29 7.49 -15.88
C ASN A 64 14.81 7.32 -14.42
N ALA A 65 13.91 8.17 -13.97
CA ALA A 65 13.37 8.09 -12.62
C ALA A 65 12.43 6.87 -12.51
N GLU A 66 12.71 5.99 -11.55
CA GLU A 66 11.90 4.78 -11.31
C GLU A 66 11.01 4.99 -10.08
N GLU A 67 9.77 4.51 -10.14
CA GLU A 67 8.83 4.53 -9.01
C GLU A 67 9.40 3.74 -7.83
N LEU A 68 9.36 4.32 -6.64
CA LEU A 68 9.79 3.65 -5.42
C LEU A 68 8.68 2.80 -4.82
N VAL A 69 8.90 1.49 -4.82
CA VAL A 69 8.07 0.52 -4.11
C VAL A 69 8.71 0.18 -2.78
N PHE A 70 8.00 0.49 -1.70
CA PHE A 70 8.40 0.20 -0.33
C PHE A 70 7.71 -1.05 0.19
N SER A 71 8.32 -1.71 1.17
CA SER A 71 7.69 -2.83 1.88
C SER A 71 7.53 -2.56 3.37
N CYS A 72 6.43 -3.03 3.96
CA CYS A 72 6.21 -2.98 5.39
C CYS A 72 5.58 -4.30 5.89
N THR A 73 6.06 -4.76 7.05
CA THR A 73 5.56 -6.00 7.69
C THR A 73 4.68 -5.67 8.88
N GLY A 74 3.49 -6.27 8.97
CA GLY A 74 2.59 -6.08 10.11
C GLY A 74 1.48 -7.11 10.21
N VAL A 75 0.71 -7.04 11.29
CA VAL A 75 -0.51 -7.86 11.48
C VAL A 75 -1.70 -7.14 10.85
N MET A 76 -2.41 -7.83 9.95
CA MET A 76 -3.62 -7.30 9.35
C MET A 76 -4.75 -7.23 10.38
N CYS A 77 -5.20 -6.04 10.74
CA CYS A 77 -6.27 -5.83 11.73
C CYS A 77 -7.62 -5.47 11.09
N LYS A 78 -7.61 -4.95 9.86
CA LYS A 78 -8.79 -4.74 9.01
C LYS A 78 -8.46 -5.09 7.57
N ALA A 79 -9.45 -5.52 6.82
CA ALA A 79 -9.30 -5.90 5.43
C ALA A 79 -10.60 -5.58 4.68
N ASN A 80 -10.44 -5.02 3.50
CA ASN A 80 -11.46 -4.90 2.46
C ASN A 80 -10.84 -5.50 1.19
N LEU A 81 -10.81 -6.83 1.15
CA LEU A 81 -10.21 -7.60 0.07
C LEU A 81 -11.29 -8.13 -0.87
N PRO A 82 -10.96 -8.37 -2.15
CA PRO A 82 -11.91 -8.86 -3.13
C PRO A 82 -12.58 -10.19 -2.74
N LEU A 83 -13.89 -10.17 -2.85
CA LEU A 83 -14.66 -11.10 -3.67
C LEU A 83 -15.94 -10.32 -4.03
N ILE A 84 -15.93 -9.56 -5.13
CA ILE A 84 -17.05 -8.69 -5.48
C ILE A 84 -18.19 -9.54 -6.04
N VAL A 85 -19.08 -9.96 -5.14
CA VAL A 85 -20.27 -10.79 -5.46
C VAL A 85 -21.57 -10.01 -5.40
N ARG A 86 -21.51 -8.74 -4.98
CA ARG A 86 -22.67 -7.86 -4.88
C ARG A 86 -22.32 -6.47 -5.37
N ALA A 87 -23.20 -5.91 -6.18
CA ALA A 87 -23.06 -4.54 -6.63
C ALA A 87 -23.12 -3.59 -5.41
N PRO A 88 -22.22 -2.60 -5.34
CA PRO A 88 -22.35 -1.52 -4.37
C PRO A 88 -23.68 -0.79 -4.62
N ARG A 89 -24.28 -0.28 -3.55
CA ARG A 89 -25.58 0.43 -3.62
C ARG A 89 -25.52 1.79 -4.33
N TRP A 90 -24.35 2.21 -4.78
CA TRP A 90 -24.11 3.56 -5.31
C TRP A 90 -23.28 3.48 -6.59
N ASP A 91 -23.57 4.35 -7.55
CA ASP A 91 -22.89 4.50 -8.85
C ASP A 91 -21.46 5.07 -8.78
N LYS A 92 -20.80 4.97 -7.62
CA LYS A 92 -19.47 5.54 -7.38
C LYS A 92 -18.39 4.48 -7.57
N ALA A 93 -18.30 3.91 -8.77
CA ALA A 93 -17.28 2.93 -9.14
C ALA A 93 -15.84 3.39 -8.81
N LEU A 94 -15.55 4.69 -9.01
CA LEU A 94 -14.26 5.31 -8.67
C LEU A 94 -13.93 5.37 -7.16
N MET A 95 -14.92 5.16 -6.29
CA MET A 95 -14.69 5.07 -4.84
C MET A 95 -14.47 3.62 -4.40
N LEU A 96 -14.58 2.65 -5.31
CA LEU A 96 -14.31 1.26 -5.00
C LEU A 96 -12.80 1.04 -4.97
N LEU A 97 -12.36 0.51 -3.84
CA LEU A 97 -10.98 0.18 -3.59
C LEU A 97 -10.91 -1.14 -2.82
N GLN A 98 -9.74 -1.74 -2.89
CA GLN A 98 -9.30 -2.79 -1.98
C GLN A 98 -8.30 -2.20 -1.00
N SER A 99 -8.32 -2.68 0.25
CA SER A 99 -7.41 -2.16 1.27
C SER A 99 -7.14 -3.15 2.38
N ILE A 100 -5.97 -3.03 2.99
CA ILE A 100 -5.63 -3.67 4.25
C ILE A 100 -5.21 -2.62 5.27
N THR A 101 -5.50 -2.85 6.53
CA THR A 101 -4.94 -2.07 7.64
C THR A 101 -4.06 -2.99 8.46
N VAL A 102 -2.82 -2.59 8.68
CA VAL A 102 -1.82 -3.35 9.42
C VAL A 102 -1.37 -2.61 10.68
N THR A 103 -0.92 -3.35 11.68
CA THR A 103 -0.31 -2.83 12.91
C THR A 103 0.86 -3.68 13.34
N GLY A 104 1.87 -3.06 13.96
CA GLY A 104 3.04 -3.76 14.49
C GLY A 104 2.86 -4.36 15.88
N LEU A 105 1.74 -4.10 16.57
CA LEU A 105 1.53 -4.57 17.95
C LEU A 105 2.66 -4.16 18.93
N GLY A 106 3.27 -3.00 18.68
CA GLY A 106 4.37 -2.46 19.48
C GLY A 106 5.77 -2.91 19.04
N CYS A 107 5.90 -3.60 17.90
CA CYS A 107 7.20 -3.91 17.30
C CYS A 107 7.95 -2.64 16.92
N THR A 108 9.22 -2.54 17.31
CA THR A 108 10.07 -1.40 16.97
C THR A 108 10.21 -1.24 15.46
N SER A 109 10.29 -2.37 14.72
CA SER A 109 10.37 -2.32 13.26
C SER A 109 9.17 -1.61 12.64
N PHE A 110 7.98 -1.75 13.23
CA PHE A 110 6.79 -1.07 12.73
C PHE A 110 6.74 0.40 13.16
N ASP A 111 7.24 0.73 14.35
CA ASP A 111 7.40 2.13 14.76
C ASP A 111 8.35 2.86 13.79
N ASP A 112 9.40 2.19 13.32
CA ASP A 112 10.30 2.72 12.29
C ASP A 112 9.56 2.96 10.95
N VAL A 113 8.61 2.09 10.58
CA VAL A 113 7.74 2.31 9.40
C VAL A 113 6.94 3.61 9.56
N ILE A 114 6.33 3.82 10.73
CA ILE A 114 5.51 5.01 10.99
C ILE A 114 6.37 6.28 10.98
N ALA A 115 7.55 6.24 11.57
CA ALA A 115 8.50 7.36 11.55
C ALA A 115 8.98 7.67 10.12
N MET A 116 9.23 6.65 9.30
CA MET A 116 9.62 6.84 7.90
C MET A 116 8.52 7.52 7.09
N LEU A 117 7.25 7.14 7.28
CA LEU A 117 6.12 7.82 6.63
C LEU A 117 5.98 9.29 7.07
N GLN A 118 6.33 9.61 8.32
CA GLN A 118 6.37 10.99 8.78
C GLN A 118 7.48 11.79 8.08
N GLU A 119 8.67 11.21 7.87
CA GLU A 119 9.75 11.84 7.10
C GLU A 119 9.39 12.05 5.62
N MET A 120 8.72 11.08 5.00
CA MET A 120 8.19 11.25 3.63
C MET A 120 7.20 12.40 3.55
N LYS A 121 6.31 12.51 4.54
CA LYS A 121 5.37 13.63 4.63
C LYS A 121 6.11 14.96 4.75
N LEU A 122 7.14 15.05 5.61
CA LEU A 122 7.96 16.27 5.74
C LEU A 122 8.65 16.63 4.42
N THR A 123 9.09 15.62 3.66
CA THR A 123 9.68 15.82 2.33
C THR A 123 8.64 16.40 1.36
N ALA A 124 7.41 15.89 1.37
CA ALA A 124 6.30 16.46 0.61
C ALA A 124 5.98 17.91 1.03
N GLU A 125 5.93 18.21 2.32
CA GLU A 125 5.68 19.56 2.84
C GLU A 125 6.72 20.59 2.40
N ARG A 126 7.95 20.18 2.06
CA ARG A 126 8.98 21.07 1.48
C ARG A 126 8.72 21.43 0.02
N VAL A 127 8.02 20.56 -0.72
CA VAL A 127 7.69 20.76 -2.14
C VAL A 127 6.38 21.55 -2.29
N PHE A 128 5.40 21.31 -1.42
CA PHE A 128 4.12 21.99 -1.44
C PHE A 128 4.13 23.27 -0.60
N LYS A 129 3.21 24.21 -0.87
CA LYS A 129 3.11 25.43 -0.06
C LYS A 129 2.70 25.06 1.36
N HIS A 130 3.22 25.80 2.35
CA HIS A 130 2.86 25.57 3.74
C HIS A 130 1.33 25.60 3.93
N GLY A 131 0.80 24.59 4.63
CA GLY A 131 -0.63 24.46 4.91
C GLY A 131 -1.48 23.89 3.77
N THR A 132 -0.90 23.44 2.64
CA THR A 132 -1.68 22.79 1.56
C THR A 132 -1.72 21.28 1.64
N LEU A 133 -0.80 20.65 2.38
CA LEU A 133 -0.81 19.21 2.61
C LEU A 133 -1.63 18.89 3.85
N ASP A 134 -2.57 17.95 3.73
CA ASP A 134 -3.37 17.51 4.87
C ASP A 134 -2.48 16.88 5.94
N LYS A 135 -2.84 17.13 7.20
CA LYS A 135 -2.14 16.51 8.33
C LYS A 135 -2.45 15.02 8.35
N TRP A 136 -1.51 14.20 7.91
CA TRP A 136 -1.54 12.77 8.15
C TRP A 136 -1.09 12.44 9.58
N THR A 137 -1.87 11.62 10.27
CA THR A 137 -1.51 10.99 11.54
C THR A 137 -1.93 9.53 11.48
N PRO A 138 -1.10 8.58 11.96
CA PRO A 138 -1.48 7.19 11.99
C PRO A 138 -2.71 6.99 12.87
N SER A 139 -3.66 6.20 12.37
CA SER A 139 -4.79 5.76 13.19
C SER A 139 -4.33 4.80 14.28
N MET A 140 -5.07 4.70 15.38
CA MET A 140 -4.70 3.84 16.52
C MET A 140 -5.66 2.66 16.68
N TYR A 141 -5.14 1.52 17.11
CA TYR A 141 -5.92 0.34 17.49
C TYR A 141 -5.35 -0.30 18.74
N GLN A 142 -6.17 -0.32 19.80
CA GLN A 142 -5.77 -0.82 21.11
C GLN A 142 -4.45 -0.18 21.63
N GLY A 143 -4.21 1.09 21.29
CA GLY A 143 -2.99 1.81 21.67
C GLY A 143 -1.82 1.69 20.69
N PHE A 144 -1.91 0.83 19.67
CA PHE A 144 -0.87 0.66 18.66
C PHE A 144 -1.17 1.45 17.39
N PRO A 145 -0.14 2.04 16.74
CA PRO A 145 -0.34 2.70 15.46
C PRO A 145 -0.74 1.69 14.37
N MET A 146 -1.53 2.18 13.42
CA MET A 146 -2.01 1.45 12.25
C MET A 146 -1.70 2.20 10.97
N LEU A 147 -1.39 1.43 9.94
CA LEU A 147 -1.20 1.88 8.57
C LEU A 147 -2.26 1.24 7.67
N THR A 148 -3.01 2.06 6.93
CA THR A 148 -3.93 1.56 5.89
C THR A 148 -3.29 1.71 4.53
N LEU A 149 -3.22 0.62 3.78
CA LEU A 149 -2.76 0.56 2.40
C LEU A 149 -3.97 0.25 1.52
N SER A 150 -4.11 0.96 0.40
CA SER A 150 -5.28 0.82 -0.48
C SER A 150 -4.91 1.03 -1.93
N ASN A 151 -5.61 0.33 -2.82
CA ASN A 151 -5.56 0.54 -4.25
C ASN A 151 -6.98 0.59 -4.84
N GLN A 152 -7.22 1.49 -5.79
CA GLN A 152 -8.51 1.63 -6.45
C GLN A 152 -8.66 0.57 -7.53
N TYR A 153 -9.89 0.11 -7.76
CA TYR A 153 -10.16 -0.81 -8.89
C TYR A 153 -10.16 -0.09 -10.24
N PHE A 154 -10.40 1.22 -10.25
CA PHE A 154 -10.47 2.02 -11.46
C PHE A 154 -9.73 3.34 -11.28
N GLN A 155 -9.14 3.81 -12.37
CA GLN A 155 -8.68 5.19 -12.52
C GLN A 155 -9.42 5.89 -13.66
N ILE A 156 -9.49 7.22 -13.61
CA ILE A 156 -10.08 8.04 -14.68
C ILE A 156 -9.07 8.19 -15.81
N VAL A 157 -9.49 7.88 -17.04
CA VAL A 157 -8.68 8.11 -18.23
C VAL A 157 -9.00 9.48 -18.84
N LYS A 158 -7.97 10.25 -19.17
CA LYS A 158 -8.12 11.49 -19.95
C LYS A 158 -8.46 11.15 -21.40
N GLU A 159 -9.34 11.96 -21.99
CA GLU A 159 -9.72 11.82 -23.40
C GLU A 159 -8.47 11.84 -24.30
N GLY A 160 -8.30 10.80 -25.11
CA GLY A 160 -7.15 10.65 -26.03
C GLY A 160 -5.93 9.91 -25.47
N ALA A 161 -5.90 9.56 -24.17
CA ALA A 161 -4.84 8.70 -23.63
C ALA A 161 -5.09 7.23 -24.00
N GLN A 162 -4.06 6.54 -24.49
CA GLN A 162 -4.11 5.09 -24.69
C GLN A 162 -3.73 4.40 -23.38
N HIS A 163 -4.70 3.74 -22.75
CA HIS A 163 -4.45 2.85 -21.62
C HIS A 163 -4.86 1.44 -22.00
N GLU A 164 -4.00 0.47 -21.69
CA GLU A 164 -4.34 -0.93 -21.82
C GLU A 164 -5.27 -1.33 -20.68
N ALA A 165 -6.50 -1.70 -21.02
CA ALA A 165 -7.47 -2.18 -20.05
C ALA A 165 -7.18 -3.64 -19.73
N ILE A 166 -6.84 -3.92 -18.47
CA ILE A 166 -6.69 -5.26 -17.94
C ILE A 166 -8.07 -5.75 -17.46
N PRO A 167 -8.51 -6.95 -17.84
CA PRO A 167 -9.74 -7.54 -17.29
C PRO A 167 -9.58 -7.88 -15.81
N PHE A 168 -10.65 -7.74 -15.03
CA PHE A 168 -10.70 -8.29 -13.67
C PHE A 168 -10.62 -9.82 -13.72
N SER A 169 -9.85 -10.41 -12.81
CA SER A 169 -9.83 -11.86 -12.66
C SER A 169 -11.09 -12.37 -11.94
N ASP A 170 -11.43 -13.64 -12.15
CA ASP A 170 -12.55 -14.31 -11.45
C ASP A 170 -12.35 -14.34 -9.93
N ASP A 171 -11.10 -14.26 -9.46
CA ASP A 171 -10.79 -14.19 -8.03
C ASP A 171 -11.16 -12.82 -7.42
N VAL A 172 -11.32 -11.78 -8.25
CA VAL A 172 -11.68 -10.42 -7.84
C VAL A 172 -13.16 -10.13 -8.13
N ASP A 173 -13.61 -10.43 -9.35
CA ASP A 173 -14.93 -10.10 -9.87
C ASP A 173 -15.65 -11.32 -10.50
N PRO A 174 -15.93 -12.39 -9.72
CA PRO A 174 -16.50 -13.64 -10.24
C PRO A 174 -17.88 -13.47 -10.89
N ALA A 175 -18.57 -12.37 -10.59
CA ALA A 175 -19.90 -12.06 -11.09
C ALA A 175 -19.91 -10.98 -12.19
N GLY A 176 -18.74 -10.51 -12.64
CA GLY A 176 -18.61 -9.46 -13.66
C GLY A 176 -19.20 -8.10 -13.23
N ILE A 177 -19.32 -7.85 -11.93
CA ILE A 177 -19.94 -6.67 -11.36
C ILE A 177 -19.04 -5.45 -11.54
N LEU A 178 -17.74 -5.56 -11.21
CA LEU A 178 -16.80 -4.47 -11.47
C LEU A 178 -16.73 -4.20 -12.98
N GLN A 179 -16.62 -5.25 -13.79
CA GLN A 179 -16.62 -5.11 -15.25
C GLN A 179 -17.86 -4.35 -15.75
N HIS A 180 -19.03 -4.60 -15.18
CA HIS A 180 -20.27 -3.91 -15.55
C HIS A 180 -20.36 -2.47 -15.02
N LEU A 181 -19.75 -2.18 -13.87
CA LEU A 181 -19.74 -0.85 -13.27
C LEU A 181 -18.78 0.13 -13.97
N GLY A 182 -17.78 -0.40 -14.69
CA GLY A 182 -16.85 0.39 -15.47
C GLY A 182 -17.57 1.30 -16.47
N LYS A 183 -17.20 2.58 -16.50
CA LYS A 183 -17.70 3.56 -17.48
C LYS A 183 -16.65 3.81 -18.55
N ARG A 184 -17.05 4.49 -19.63
CA ARG A 184 -16.17 4.79 -20.78
C ARG A 184 -14.91 5.58 -20.40
N ASP A 185 -14.97 6.37 -19.34
CA ASP A 185 -13.90 7.21 -18.81
C ASP A 185 -13.10 6.54 -17.69
N MET A 186 -13.30 5.24 -17.45
CA MET A 186 -12.67 4.48 -16.38
C MET A 186 -11.88 3.30 -16.94
N VAL A 187 -10.67 3.07 -16.42
CA VAL A 187 -9.85 1.91 -16.80
C VAL A 187 -9.37 1.18 -15.55
N HIS A 188 -9.30 -0.15 -15.67
CA HIS A 188 -8.52 -1.01 -14.79
C HIS A 188 -7.20 -1.28 -15.52
N SER A 189 -6.08 -0.69 -15.08
CA SER A 189 -4.75 -0.92 -15.65
C SER A 189 -3.90 -1.77 -14.72
N GLU A 190 -2.64 -2.01 -15.10
CA GLU A 190 -1.64 -2.68 -14.26
C GLU A 190 -1.52 -2.04 -12.88
N ASP A 191 -1.55 -0.71 -12.79
CA ASP A 191 -1.49 0.05 -11.52
C ASP A 191 -2.65 -0.26 -10.58
N ASN A 192 -3.79 -0.73 -11.10
CA ASN A 192 -4.97 -1.08 -10.31
C ASN A 192 -4.96 -2.56 -9.88
N VAL A 193 -4.08 -3.38 -10.43
CA VAL A 193 -3.96 -4.81 -10.09
C VAL A 193 -3.20 -4.96 -8.80
N VAL A 194 -3.82 -5.58 -7.80
CA VAL A 194 -3.14 -6.02 -6.57
C VAL A 194 -2.76 -7.48 -6.71
N GLN A 195 -1.46 -7.75 -6.55
CA GLN A 195 -0.94 -9.11 -6.54
C GLN A 195 -0.93 -9.68 -5.13
N TYR A 196 -1.27 -10.96 -5.03
CA TYR A 196 -1.42 -11.67 -3.78
C TYR A 196 -0.50 -12.87 -3.75
N PHE A 197 0.29 -13.02 -2.70
CA PHE A 197 1.25 -14.10 -2.57
C PHE A 197 1.19 -14.78 -1.21
N LYS A 198 1.32 -16.10 -1.20
CA LYS A 198 1.55 -16.89 0.01
C LYS A 198 3.04 -17.19 0.10
N ALA A 199 3.66 -16.79 1.21
CA ALA A 199 5.00 -17.23 1.56
C ALA A 199 4.97 -18.71 2.01
N GLN A 200 5.85 -19.52 1.44
CA GLN A 200 6.09 -20.90 1.83
C GLN A 200 7.59 -21.13 1.96
N THR A 201 8.00 -21.75 3.06
CA THR A 201 9.37 -22.23 3.23
C THR A 201 9.48 -23.60 2.56
N ASP A 202 10.42 -23.75 1.64
CA ASP A 202 10.73 -25.05 1.04
C ASP A 202 11.56 -25.92 1.99
N ASP A 203 11.81 -27.17 1.59
CA ASP A 203 12.57 -28.16 2.39
C ASP A 203 14.03 -27.72 2.64
N GLU A 204 14.54 -26.76 1.86
CA GLU A 204 15.88 -26.17 2.00
C GLU A 204 15.90 -24.94 2.93
N GLY A 205 14.74 -24.56 3.48
CA GLY A 205 14.61 -23.40 4.36
C GLY A 205 14.47 -22.07 3.62
N LYS A 206 14.34 -22.07 2.28
CA LYS A 206 14.21 -20.87 1.48
C LYS A 206 12.75 -20.44 1.36
N CYS A 207 12.49 -19.15 1.59
CA CYS A 207 11.16 -18.58 1.39
C CYS A 207 10.87 -18.43 -0.11
N ARG A 208 9.78 -19.03 -0.57
CA ARG A 208 9.22 -18.88 -1.92
C ARG A 208 7.83 -18.26 -1.84
N PHE A 209 7.51 -17.43 -2.82
CA PHE A 209 6.21 -16.79 -2.94
C PHE A 209 5.42 -17.47 -4.05
N GLN A 210 4.23 -17.97 -3.72
CA GLN A 210 3.30 -18.52 -4.69
C GLN A 210 2.10 -17.60 -4.83
N GLN A 211 1.63 -17.40 -6.06
CA GLN A 211 0.43 -16.61 -6.31
C GLN A 211 -0.74 -17.19 -5.52
N ALA A 212 -1.49 -16.31 -4.86
CA ALA A 212 -2.59 -16.65 -3.99
C ALA A 212 -3.83 -15.87 -4.40
N ARG A 213 -4.98 -16.33 -3.91
CA ARG A 213 -6.23 -15.59 -4.03
C ARG A 213 -6.41 -14.62 -2.86
N PRO A 214 -7.07 -13.47 -3.04
CA PRO A 214 -7.33 -12.53 -1.96
C PRO A 214 -8.08 -13.16 -0.77
N GLN A 215 -8.94 -14.15 -1.02
CA GLN A 215 -9.72 -14.82 0.03
C GLN A 215 -8.89 -15.70 0.96
N LEU A 216 -7.61 -15.95 0.63
CA LEU A 216 -6.69 -16.66 1.51
C LEU A 216 -6.35 -15.83 2.76
N PHE A 217 -6.32 -14.51 2.63
CA PHE A 217 -5.88 -13.59 3.66
C PHE A 217 -7.00 -13.30 4.66
N ARG A 218 -6.66 -13.32 5.95
CA ARG A 218 -7.60 -13.11 7.05
C ARG A 218 -7.07 -12.10 8.06
N ILE A 219 -8.00 -11.40 8.70
CA ILE A 219 -7.66 -10.55 9.84
C ILE A 219 -6.90 -11.42 10.84
N ARG A 220 -5.78 -10.90 11.35
CA ARG A 220 -4.74 -11.52 12.20
C ARG A 220 -3.61 -12.22 11.48
N ASP A 221 -3.63 -12.31 10.16
CA ASP A 221 -2.45 -12.77 9.42
C ASP A 221 -1.32 -11.76 9.53
N VAL A 222 -0.08 -12.27 9.63
CA VAL A 222 1.13 -11.47 9.45
C VAL A 222 1.38 -11.36 7.95
N VAL A 223 1.47 -10.14 7.45
CA VAL A 223 1.64 -9.86 6.03
C VAL A 223 2.80 -8.89 5.83
N GLU A 224 3.49 -9.04 4.70
CA GLU A 224 4.29 -7.98 4.11
C GLU A 224 3.48 -7.35 2.99
N ALA A 225 3.35 -6.02 3.03
CA ALA A 225 2.68 -5.25 2.00
C ALA A 225 3.70 -4.42 1.24
N GLN A 226 3.63 -4.47 -0.09
CA GLN A 226 4.44 -3.64 -0.97
C GLN A 226 3.57 -2.55 -1.59
N CYS A 227 4.04 -1.31 -1.54
CA CYS A 227 3.29 -0.15 -2.01
C CYS A 227 4.21 0.99 -2.42
N SER A 228 3.78 1.78 -3.39
CA SER A 228 4.30 3.13 -3.58
C SER A 228 3.57 4.14 -2.71
N VAL A 229 4.18 5.31 -2.56
CA VAL A 229 3.61 6.44 -1.81
C VAL A 229 3.37 7.58 -2.78
N ILE A 230 2.10 7.96 -2.89
CA ILE A 230 1.65 9.06 -3.74
C ILE A 230 1.09 10.20 -2.89
N THR A 231 1.28 11.42 -3.37
CA THR A 231 0.59 12.61 -2.91
C THR A 231 -0.33 13.08 -4.02
N PHE A 232 -1.59 13.36 -3.73
CA PHE A 232 -2.54 13.81 -4.75
C PHE A 232 -3.33 15.03 -4.28
N LYS A 233 -3.80 15.82 -5.24
CA LYS A 233 -4.66 16.97 -4.95
C LYS A 233 -6.08 16.49 -4.65
N ALA A 234 -6.49 16.57 -3.39
CA ALA A 234 -7.88 16.36 -3.03
C ALA A 234 -8.77 17.43 -3.68
N LYS A 235 -9.85 17.02 -4.36
CA LYS A 235 -10.94 17.94 -4.71
C LYS A 235 -11.62 18.32 -3.40
N GLY A 236 -11.46 19.57 -2.97
CA GLY A 236 -11.98 20.05 -1.69
C GLY A 236 -13.42 19.61 -1.46
N ILE A 237 -13.63 18.78 -0.45
CA ILE A 237 -14.95 18.52 0.08
C ILE A 237 -15.29 19.80 0.84
N LYS A 238 -16.21 20.62 0.28
CA LYS A 238 -16.81 21.69 1.06
C LYS A 238 -17.48 21.02 2.26
N HIS A 239 -16.93 21.24 3.45
CA HIS A 239 -17.62 20.98 4.71
C HIS A 239 -18.83 21.90 4.82
#